data_AF-A0A2R6EYD0-F1
#
_entry.id   AF-A0A2R6EYD0-F1
#
_cell.length_a   1.000
_cell.length_b   1.000
_cell.length_c   1.000
_cell.angle_alpha   90.00
_cell.angle_beta   90.00
_cell.angle_gamma   90.00
#
_symmetry.space_group_name_H-M   'P 1'
#
loop_
_entity.id
_entity.type
_entity.pdbx_description
1 polymer ?
#
loop_
_entity_poly.entity_id
_entity_poly.type
_entity_poly.pdbx_seq_one_letter_code
_entity_poly.pdbx_strand_id
1 'polypeptide(L)'
;MPDRRDPPPTDEGWYALHDFRTIDWDAWRDAPERQRQRALGEVVDHLEARLAVEDADEGESALYSVLGHKADLLLVHLRPSSADIGALERQFERTEFAAFTERETSFVSVTEASGYSERARDYFEGDLDENSGLANYIQTRLKPTIPDATHVCFYPMTKRRGEEHNWYGLSFEERAEQMDAHGDIGRDYGGKVVQMITGAIALDDWEWGVTLWGEDLLDMKDLLYEMRFDPSTSRYAEFGQFCRG
;
A
#
# COMPACT_ATOMS: atom_id res chain seq x y z
N MET A 1 31.30 12.03 -19.08
CA MET A 1 30.52 11.71 -17.87
C MET A 1 30.22 10.22 -17.94
N PRO A 2 30.29 9.43 -16.85
CA PRO A 2 29.70 8.10 -16.89
C PRO A 2 28.22 8.20 -17.25
N ASP A 3 27.69 7.17 -17.92
CA ASP A 3 26.33 7.10 -18.46
C ASP A 3 25.31 7.00 -17.31
N ARG A 4 25.04 8.13 -16.65
CA ARG A 4 24.13 8.23 -15.51
C ARG A 4 22.69 8.33 -16.03
N ARG A 5 21.81 7.45 -15.57
CA ARG A 5 20.36 7.55 -15.82
C ARG A 5 19.72 8.51 -14.84
N ASP A 6 18.76 9.29 -15.31
CA ASP A 6 18.04 10.26 -14.48
C ASP A 6 16.89 9.56 -13.73
N PRO A 7 16.81 9.67 -12.39
CA PRO A 7 15.67 9.14 -11.64
C PRO A 7 14.39 9.90 -12.00
N PRO A 8 13.20 9.27 -11.94
CA PRO A 8 11.96 10.04 -12.00
C PRO A 8 11.89 10.97 -10.78
N PRO A 9 11.31 12.16 -10.89
CA PRO A 9 10.93 12.91 -9.72
C PRO A 9 9.80 12.18 -8.99
N THR A 10 9.83 12.24 -7.67
CA THR A 10 8.80 11.70 -6.78
C THR A 10 8.44 12.77 -5.77
N ASP A 11 7.16 12.79 -5.40
CA ASP A 11 6.69 13.43 -4.19
C ASP A 11 6.10 12.34 -3.28
N GLU A 12 6.36 12.47 -1.99
CA GLU A 12 5.91 11.55 -0.97
C GLU A 12 4.82 12.18 -0.09
N GLY A 13 3.85 11.37 0.30
CA GLY A 13 2.74 11.79 1.16
C GLY A 13 2.81 11.14 2.54
N TRP A 14 1.72 10.48 2.95
CA TRP A 14 1.64 9.79 4.23
C TRP A 14 2.51 8.54 4.29
N TYR A 15 3.08 8.27 5.46
CA TYR A 15 3.62 6.95 5.79
C TYR A 15 2.49 5.93 5.86
N ALA A 16 2.77 4.72 5.40
CA ALA A 16 1.86 3.60 5.39
C ALA A 16 2.44 2.41 6.17
N LEU A 17 1.60 1.76 6.97
CA LEU A 17 1.88 0.49 7.62
C LEU A 17 0.80 -0.51 7.24
N HIS A 18 1.22 -1.65 6.72
CA HIS A 18 0.41 -2.86 6.62
C HIS A 18 0.87 -3.83 7.71
N ASP A 19 0.09 -4.00 8.78
CA ASP A 19 0.38 -4.93 9.89
C ASP A 19 -0.48 -6.19 9.72
N PHE A 20 0.17 -7.34 9.48
CA PHE A 20 -0.47 -8.63 9.29
C PHE A 20 -0.37 -9.48 10.56
N ARG A 21 -1.52 -9.95 11.04
CA ARG A 21 -1.60 -10.74 12.27
C ARG A 21 -2.35 -12.05 12.07
N THR A 22 -1.86 -13.10 12.71
CA THR A 22 -2.60 -14.35 12.91
C THR A 22 -3.20 -14.37 14.31
N ILE A 23 -4.28 -15.12 14.50
CA ILE A 23 -4.94 -15.30 15.79
C ILE A 23 -4.55 -16.68 16.33
N ASP A 24 -4.04 -16.73 17.56
CA ASP A 24 -3.94 -17.98 18.30
C ASP A 24 -5.35 -18.40 18.75
N TRP A 25 -6.01 -19.13 17.87
CA TRP A 25 -7.37 -19.58 18.08
C TRP A 25 -7.51 -20.58 19.24
N ASP A 26 -6.45 -21.32 19.59
CA ASP A 26 -6.47 -22.24 20.72
C ASP A 26 -6.40 -21.46 22.03
N ALA A 27 -5.43 -20.55 22.17
CA ALA A 27 -5.35 -19.65 23.32
C ALA A 27 -6.63 -18.80 23.48
N TRP A 28 -7.18 -18.32 22.37
CA TRP A 28 -8.45 -17.57 22.38
C TRP A 28 -9.63 -18.43 22.85
N ARG A 29 -9.72 -19.70 22.45
CA ARG A 29 -10.82 -20.57 22.88
C ARG A 29 -10.69 -21.01 24.34
N ASP A 30 -9.47 -21.22 24.81
CA ASP A 30 -9.18 -21.66 26.17
C ASP A 30 -9.29 -20.53 27.21
N ALA A 31 -9.22 -19.27 26.80
CA ALA A 31 -9.38 -18.12 27.67
C ALA A 31 -10.79 -18.03 28.28
N PRO A 32 -10.92 -17.65 29.58
CA PRO A 32 -12.22 -17.42 30.21
C PRO A 32 -13.07 -16.41 29.44
N GLU A 33 -14.38 -16.64 29.36
CA GLU A 33 -15.29 -15.77 28.59
C GLU A 33 -15.21 -14.30 29.02
N ARG A 34 -15.12 -14.02 30.32
CA ARG A 34 -14.94 -12.67 30.83
C ARG A 34 -13.67 -11.99 30.29
N GLN A 35 -12.59 -12.76 30.12
CA GLN A 35 -11.34 -12.26 29.56
C GLN A 35 -11.53 -11.90 28.10
N ARG A 36 -12.12 -12.81 27.31
CA ARG A 36 -12.41 -12.57 25.89
C ARG A 36 -13.29 -11.35 25.67
N GLN A 37 -14.34 -11.17 26.47
CA GLN A 37 -15.23 -10.02 26.35
C GLN A 37 -14.52 -8.70 26.67
N ARG A 38 -13.64 -8.69 27.68
CA ARG A 38 -12.82 -7.50 27.99
C ARG A 38 -11.82 -7.19 26.88
N ALA A 39 -11.12 -8.22 26.37
CA ALA A 39 -10.17 -8.08 25.28
C ALA A 39 -10.86 -7.56 24.00
N LEU A 40 -12.05 -8.09 23.66
CA LEU A 40 -12.84 -7.61 22.53
C LEU A 40 -13.30 -6.16 22.72
N GLY A 41 -13.83 -5.80 23.89
CA GLY A 41 -14.25 -4.42 24.15
C GLY A 41 -13.08 -3.44 24.00
N GLU A 42 -11.94 -3.75 24.63
CA GLU A 42 -10.75 -2.91 24.57
C GLU A 42 -10.21 -2.77 23.14
N VAL A 43 -10.12 -3.86 22.37
CA VAL A 43 -9.57 -3.78 21.01
C VAL A 43 -10.54 -3.12 20.04
N VAL A 44 -11.86 -3.27 20.21
CA VAL A 44 -12.84 -2.56 19.39
C VAL A 44 -12.74 -1.06 19.64
N ASP A 45 -12.77 -0.62 20.90
CA ASP A 45 -12.59 0.80 21.26
C ASP A 45 -11.25 1.33 20.73
N HIS A 46 -10.19 0.51 20.84
CA HIS A 46 -8.89 0.85 20.30
C HIS A 46 -8.96 1.08 18.79
N LEU A 47 -9.47 0.12 18.02
CA LEU A 47 -9.51 0.20 16.55
C LEU A 47 -10.44 1.30 16.06
N GLU A 48 -11.61 1.47 16.66
CA GLU A 48 -12.55 2.56 16.33
C GLU A 48 -11.89 3.94 16.47
N ALA A 49 -11.11 4.17 17.53
CA ALA A 49 -10.37 5.42 17.69
C ALA A 49 -9.33 5.66 16.57
N ARG A 50 -8.75 4.61 15.97
CA ARG A 50 -7.77 4.74 14.87
C ARG A 50 -8.45 4.90 13.52
N LEU A 51 -9.63 4.31 13.34
CA LEU A 51 -10.50 4.57 12.20
C LEU A 51 -11.01 6.01 12.23
N ALA A 52 -11.25 6.56 13.42
CA ALA A 52 -11.59 7.98 13.63
C ALA A 52 -10.36 8.91 13.66
N VAL A 53 -9.14 8.36 13.53
CA VAL A 53 -7.86 9.08 13.50
C VAL A 53 -7.64 9.95 14.74
N GLU A 54 -8.11 9.53 15.92
CA GLU A 54 -7.90 10.28 17.17
C GLU A 54 -6.42 10.34 17.60
N ASP A 55 -5.56 9.55 16.96
CA ASP A 55 -4.12 9.47 17.24
C ASP A 55 -3.27 10.48 16.46
N ALA A 56 -3.81 11.18 15.46
CA ALA A 56 -3.09 12.19 14.66
C ALA A 56 -4.03 13.27 14.11
N ASP A 57 -3.48 14.39 13.63
CA ASP A 57 -4.28 15.49 13.06
C ASP A 57 -4.94 15.12 11.71
N GLU A 58 -4.29 14.22 10.95
CA GLU A 58 -4.74 13.71 9.65
C GLU A 58 -4.30 12.24 9.50
N GLY A 59 -4.99 11.49 8.63
CA GLY A 59 -4.64 10.10 8.32
C GLY A 59 -5.86 9.25 7.97
N GLU A 60 -5.63 7.95 7.81
CA GLU A 60 -6.68 6.95 7.57
C GLU A 60 -6.29 5.62 8.21
N SER A 61 -7.26 4.82 8.62
CA SER A 61 -7.00 3.42 8.97
C SER A 61 -8.08 2.50 8.40
N ALA A 62 -7.74 1.24 8.20
CA ALA A 62 -8.69 0.20 7.85
C ALA A 62 -8.30 -1.15 8.44
N LEU A 63 -9.30 -2.02 8.63
CA LEU A 63 -9.13 -3.39 9.11
C LEU A 63 -9.80 -4.35 8.13
N TYR A 64 -9.09 -5.40 7.75
CA TYR A 64 -9.59 -6.46 6.88
C TYR A 64 -9.34 -7.84 7.50
N SER A 65 -10.24 -8.78 7.28
CA SER A 65 -9.97 -10.20 7.51
C SER A 65 -9.20 -10.77 6.32
N VAL A 66 -8.10 -11.49 6.54
CA VAL A 66 -7.29 -12.04 5.44
C VAL A 66 -7.69 -13.49 5.17
N LEU A 67 -7.80 -13.86 3.89
CA LEU A 67 -8.14 -15.21 3.47
C LEU A 67 -6.92 -16.14 3.52
N GLY A 68 -7.15 -17.44 3.78
CA GLY A 68 -6.07 -18.45 3.82
C GLY A 68 -5.24 -18.39 5.11
N HIS A 69 -4.01 -18.91 5.08
CA HIS A 69 -3.18 -19.08 6.29
C HIS A 69 -2.06 -18.06 6.46
N LYS A 70 -1.99 -17.05 5.57
CA LYS A 70 -0.89 -16.06 5.59
C LYS A 70 -1.05 -14.98 6.65
N ALA A 71 -2.27 -14.79 7.14
CA ALA A 71 -2.68 -13.90 8.21
C ALA A 71 -4.19 -14.13 8.42
N ASP A 72 -4.70 -13.72 9.57
CA ASP A 72 -6.14 -13.64 9.83
C ASP A 72 -6.64 -12.19 9.74
N LEU A 73 -5.78 -11.21 10.07
CA LEU A 73 -6.10 -9.78 10.07
C LEU A 73 -5.03 -8.98 9.31
N LEU A 74 -5.48 -7.92 8.63
CA LEU A 74 -4.65 -6.86 8.07
C LEU A 74 -5.14 -5.52 8.63
N LEU A 75 -4.26 -4.81 9.34
CA LEU A 75 -4.45 -3.40 9.68
C LEU A 75 -3.66 -2.55 8.69
N VAL A 76 -4.34 -1.59 8.06
CA VAL A 76 -3.71 -0.58 7.21
C VAL A 76 -3.79 0.75 7.94
N HIS A 77 -2.65 1.40 8.15
CA HIS A 77 -2.59 2.74 8.73
C HIS A 77 -1.84 3.69 7.82
N LEU A 78 -2.41 4.87 7.58
CA LEU A 78 -1.79 5.98 6.86
C LEU A 78 -1.63 7.17 7.79
N ARG A 79 -0.40 7.66 8.01
CA ARG A 79 -0.12 8.79 8.92
C ARG A 79 0.90 9.78 8.36
N PRO A 80 0.83 11.07 8.75
CA PRO A 80 1.80 12.08 8.33
C PRO A 80 3.23 11.84 8.80
N SER A 81 3.45 11.10 9.89
CA SER A 81 4.80 10.83 10.40
C SER A 81 5.07 9.36 10.71
N SER A 82 6.34 8.97 10.58
CA SER A 82 6.82 7.64 10.99
C SER A 82 6.76 7.42 12.51
N ALA A 83 6.76 8.50 13.30
CA ALA A 83 6.59 8.40 14.74
C ALA A 83 5.18 7.93 15.11
N ASP A 84 4.16 8.38 14.38
CA ASP A 84 2.77 7.97 14.54
C ASP A 84 2.59 6.50 14.15
N ILE A 85 3.18 6.09 13.02
CA ILE A 85 3.23 4.68 12.61
C ILE A 85 3.84 3.80 13.71
N GLY A 86 5.01 4.19 14.23
CA GLY A 86 5.64 3.43 15.31
C GLY A 86 4.80 3.43 16.59
N ALA A 87 4.08 4.51 16.88
CA ALA A 87 3.20 4.59 18.04
C ALA A 87 2.02 3.62 17.89
N LEU A 88 1.37 3.56 16.73
CA LEU A 88 0.27 2.65 16.42
C LEU A 88 0.66 1.19 16.64
N GLU A 89 1.78 0.76 16.06
CA GLU A 89 2.29 -0.60 16.22
C GLU A 89 2.42 -0.99 17.70
N ARG A 90 3.06 -0.13 18.50
CA ARG A 90 3.28 -0.38 19.93
C ARG A 90 2.02 -0.26 20.79
N GLN A 91 1.03 0.51 20.36
CA GLN A 91 -0.19 0.69 21.12
C GLN A 91 -1.11 -0.52 20.98
N PHE A 92 -1.15 -1.18 19.82
CA PHE A 92 -1.91 -2.41 19.65
C PHE A 92 -1.39 -3.50 20.61
N GLU A 93 -0.07 -3.64 20.74
CA GLU A 93 0.59 -4.58 21.68
C GLU A 93 0.25 -4.35 23.16
N ARG A 94 -0.34 -3.21 23.52
CA ARG A 94 -0.78 -2.92 24.89
C ARG A 94 -2.20 -3.39 25.17
N THR A 95 -2.98 -3.73 24.14
CA THR A 95 -4.32 -4.27 24.30
C THR A 95 -4.24 -5.69 24.83
N GLU A 96 -5.26 -6.13 25.58
CA GLU A 96 -5.35 -7.52 26.00
C GLU A 96 -5.55 -8.47 24.80
N PHE A 97 -6.19 -8.00 23.72
CA PHE A 97 -6.40 -8.80 22.51
C PHE A 97 -5.09 -9.18 21.82
N ALA A 98 -4.07 -8.32 21.87
CA ALA A 98 -2.77 -8.60 21.27
C ALA A 98 -2.10 -9.87 21.84
N ALA A 99 -2.42 -10.27 23.08
CA ALA A 99 -1.93 -11.53 23.66
C ALA A 99 -2.45 -12.79 22.94
N PHE A 100 -3.49 -12.66 22.11
CA PHE A 100 -4.05 -13.73 21.29
C PHE A 100 -3.70 -13.58 19.80
N THR A 101 -2.77 -12.68 19.47
CA THR A 101 -2.33 -12.47 18.10
C THR A 101 -0.83 -12.67 17.98
N GLU A 102 -0.37 -13.19 16.84
CA GLU A 102 1.03 -13.18 16.46
C GLU A 102 1.24 -12.21 15.29
N ARG A 103 2.37 -11.51 15.30
CA ARG A 103 2.81 -10.67 14.17
C ARG A 103 3.42 -11.58 13.11
N GLU A 104 2.75 -11.70 11.98
CA GLU A 104 3.16 -12.61 10.90
C GLU A 104 4.11 -11.90 9.93
N THR A 105 3.76 -10.68 9.50
CA THR A 105 4.63 -9.82 8.70
C THR A 105 4.15 -8.37 8.75
N SER A 106 4.96 -7.45 8.25
CA SER A 106 4.60 -6.04 8.10
C SER A 106 5.17 -5.46 6.82
N PHE A 107 4.61 -4.33 6.38
CA PHE A 107 5.22 -3.52 5.33
C PHE A 107 5.16 -2.03 5.68
N VAL A 108 6.31 -1.35 5.71
CA VAL A 108 6.44 0.08 6.02
C VAL A 108 6.84 0.84 4.78
N SER A 109 6.08 1.87 4.43
CA SER A 109 6.28 2.59 3.16
C SER A 109 5.75 4.03 3.25
N VAL A 110 5.83 4.79 2.15
CA VAL A 110 5.25 6.14 2.00
C VAL A 110 4.44 6.21 0.72
N THR A 111 3.28 6.85 0.71
CA THR A 111 2.51 7.05 -0.54
C THR A 111 3.35 7.86 -1.53
N GLU A 112 3.33 7.46 -2.80
CA GLU A 112 4.23 8.01 -3.82
C GLU A 112 3.45 8.44 -5.07
N ALA A 113 3.70 9.67 -5.51
CA ALA A 113 3.35 10.15 -6.84
C ALA A 113 4.63 10.31 -7.68
N SER A 114 4.75 9.55 -8.76
CA SER A 114 5.93 9.59 -9.63
C SER A 114 5.69 10.32 -10.95
N GLY A 115 6.71 11.07 -11.40
CA GLY A 115 6.68 11.89 -12.62
C GLY A 115 6.84 11.13 -13.94
N TYR A 116 6.41 9.86 -14.04
CA TYR A 116 6.58 9.10 -15.27
C TYR A 116 5.64 9.54 -16.41
N SER A 117 4.36 9.80 -16.09
CA SER A 117 3.39 10.24 -17.10
C SER A 117 3.65 11.69 -17.51
N GLU A 118 3.36 12.05 -18.76
CA GLU A 118 3.52 13.44 -19.25
C GLU A 118 2.76 14.43 -18.36
N ARG A 119 1.53 14.09 -17.97
CA ARG A 119 0.75 14.89 -17.01
C ARG A 119 1.47 15.06 -15.68
N ALA A 120 2.06 14.01 -15.13
CA ALA A 120 2.79 14.13 -13.87
C ALA A 120 4.08 14.96 -14.02
N ARG A 121 4.70 15.06 -15.21
CA ARG A 121 5.90 15.90 -15.41
C ARG A 121 5.59 17.37 -15.36
N ASP A 122 4.48 17.80 -15.95
CA ASP A 122 4.03 19.19 -15.87
C ASP A 122 3.99 19.66 -14.40
N TYR A 123 3.60 18.76 -13.48
CA TYR A 123 3.54 19.04 -12.03
C TYR A 123 4.91 19.30 -11.43
N PHE A 124 5.90 18.46 -11.76
CA PHE A 124 7.26 18.61 -11.26
C PHE A 124 8.02 19.76 -11.94
N GLU A 125 7.61 20.19 -13.12
CA GLU A 125 8.18 21.36 -13.81
C GLU A 125 7.68 22.70 -13.23
N GLY A 126 6.65 22.67 -12.38
CA GLY A 126 6.19 23.82 -11.59
C GLY A 126 5.24 24.78 -12.32
N ASP A 127 4.76 24.41 -13.50
CA ASP A 127 3.89 25.23 -14.35
C ASP A 127 2.38 24.99 -14.09
N LEU A 128 2.01 24.36 -12.97
CA LEU A 128 0.63 23.99 -12.65
C LEU A 128 -0.06 24.91 -11.65
N ASP A 129 -1.29 25.27 -11.99
CA ASP A 129 -2.25 25.83 -11.05
C ASP A 129 -2.56 24.80 -9.95
N GLU A 130 -2.41 25.21 -8.69
CA GLU A 130 -2.72 24.41 -7.50
C GLU A 130 -4.18 23.94 -7.48
N ASN A 131 -5.09 24.65 -8.17
CA ASN A 131 -6.50 24.29 -8.30
C ASN A 131 -6.80 23.41 -9.53
N SER A 132 -5.78 23.04 -10.31
CA SER A 132 -5.96 22.19 -11.47
C SER A 132 -6.43 20.78 -11.09
N GLY A 133 -7.13 20.11 -12.01
CA GLY A 133 -7.52 18.71 -11.82
C GLY A 133 -6.32 17.77 -11.61
N LEU A 134 -5.15 18.12 -12.15
CA LEU A 134 -3.92 17.35 -12.01
C LEU A 134 -3.27 17.53 -10.63
N ALA A 135 -3.20 18.76 -10.11
CA ALA A 135 -2.73 19.00 -8.75
C ALA A 135 -3.62 18.23 -7.74
N ASN A 136 -4.95 18.30 -7.91
CA ASN A 136 -5.89 17.52 -7.10
C ASN A 136 -5.66 16.00 -7.24
N TYR A 137 -5.44 15.49 -8.45
CA TYR A 137 -5.13 14.07 -8.68
C TYR A 137 -3.85 13.61 -7.98
N ILE A 138 -2.82 14.46 -7.94
CA ILE A 138 -1.58 14.16 -7.24
C ILE A 138 -1.80 14.19 -5.72
N GLN A 139 -2.55 15.17 -5.22
CA GLN A 139 -2.89 15.23 -3.80
C GLN A 139 -3.67 13.98 -3.33
N THR A 140 -4.60 13.45 -4.12
CA THR A 140 -5.30 12.20 -3.75
C THR A 140 -4.40 10.97 -3.79
N ARG A 141 -3.25 11.03 -4.47
CA ARG A 141 -2.23 9.97 -4.45
C ARG A 141 -1.32 10.08 -3.24
N LEU A 142 -0.95 11.31 -2.86
CA LEU A 142 -0.11 11.58 -1.69
C LEU A 142 -0.89 11.39 -0.37
N LYS A 143 -2.14 11.82 -0.33
CA LYS A 143 -3.02 11.72 0.85
C LYS A 143 -4.34 11.01 0.48
N PRO A 144 -4.28 9.70 0.19
CA PRO A 144 -5.46 8.95 -0.25
C PRO A 144 -6.43 8.70 0.90
N THR A 145 -7.72 8.71 0.59
CA THR A 145 -8.74 8.10 1.42
C THR A 145 -8.81 6.61 1.12
N ILE A 146 -8.88 5.76 2.16
CA ILE A 146 -9.11 4.33 1.98
C ILE A 146 -10.58 4.13 1.57
N PRO A 147 -10.87 3.48 0.42
CA PRO A 147 -12.25 3.30 -0.01
C PRO A 147 -12.99 2.33 0.91
N ASP A 148 -14.30 2.58 1.09
CA ASP A 148 -15.23 1.63 1.71
C ASP A 148 -15.56 0.50 0.73
N ALA A 149 -14.53 -0.31 0.44
CA ALA A 149 -14.59 -1.45 -0.46
C ALA A 149 -14.60 -2.74 0.35
N THR A 150 -15.33 -3.73 -0.16
CA THR A 150 -15.50 -5.02 0.52
C THR A 150 -14.25 -5.90 0.51
N HIS A 151 -13.33 -5.69 -0.45
CA HIS A 151 -12.13 -6.51 -0.59
C HIS A 151 -10.86 -5.68 -0.73
N VAL A 152 -9.74 -6.27 -0.30
CA VAL A 152 -8.39 -5.72 -0.43
C VAL A 152 -7.42 -6.77 -0.98
N CYS A 153 -6.45 -6.34 -1.78
CA CYS A 153 -5.29 -7.14 -2.18
C CYS A 153 -4.02 -6.31 -1.99
N PHE A 154 -3.09 -6.82 -1.19
CA PHE A 154 -1.78 -6.23 -0.96
C PHE A 154 -0.68 -7.13 -1.50
N TYR A 155 0.33 -6.54 -2.14
CA TYR A 155 1.57 -7.23 -2.45
C TYR A 155 2.73 -6.22 -2.56
N PRO A 156 3.93 -6.58 -2.07
CA PRO A 156 5.12 -5.80 -2.33
C PRO A 156 5.77 -6.21 -3.65
N MET A 157 6.51 -5.30 -4.28
CA MET A 157 7.21 -5.55 -5.54
C MET A 157 8.46 -4.68 -5.73
N THR A 158 9.33 -5.13 -6.65
CA THR A 158 10.59 -4.47 -7.02
C THR A 158 10.73 -4.51 -8.55
N LYS A 159 11.47 -3.56 -9.11
CA LYS A 159 11.91 -3.58 -10.51
C LYS A 159 13.28 -4.27 -10.65
N ARG A 160 13.37 -5.24 -11.56
CA ARG A 160 14.57 -6.08 -11.77
C ARG A 160 15.82 -5.28 -12.11
N ARG A 161 16.96 -5.77 -11.62
CA ARG A 161 18.32 -5.32 -11.92
C ARG A 161 19.20 -6.49 -12.41
N GLY A 162 18.64 -7.32 -13.28
CA GLY A 162 19.32 -8.50 -13.85
C GLY A 162 20.26 -8.16 -15.01
N GLU A 163 21.03 -9.15 -15.46
CA GLU A 163 22.00 -8.98 -16.55
C GLU A 163 21.34 -8.62 -17.89
N GLU A 164 20.22 -9.26 -18.22
CA GLU A 164 19.45 -9.00 -19.46
C GLU A 164 18.38 -7.92 -19.28
N HIS A 165 17.79 -7.82 -18.07
CA HIS A 165 16.69 -6.92 -17.76
C HIS A 165 17.01 -6.11 -16.51
N ASN A 166 17.49 -4.90 -16.73
CA ASN A 166 17.78 -3.92 -15.69
C ASN A 166 16.96 -2.65 -15.89
N TRP A 167 15.89 -2.51 -15.11
CA TRP A 167 15.00 -1.35 -15.15
C TRP A 167 15.76 -0.03 -14.92
N TYR A 168 16.70 -0.04 -13.98
CA TYR A 168 17.50 1.13 -13.60
C TYR A 168 18.62 1.43 -14.61
N GLY A 169 18.85 0.54 -15.58
CA GLY A 169 19.75 0.76 -16.71
C GLY A 169 19.09 1.43 -17.92
N LEU A 170 17.76 1.53 -17.95
CA LEU A 170 17.00 2.16 -19.03
C LEU A 170 17.09 3.69 -18.97
N SER A 171 16.93 4.34 -20.13
CA SER A 171 16.73 5.79 -20.18
C SER A 171 15.45 6.20 -19.45
N PHE A 172 15.29 7.49 -19.17
CA PHE A 172 14.05 7.99 -18.59
C PHE A 172 12.87 7.83 -19.55
N GLU A 173 13.09 8.13 -20.84
CA GLU A 173 12.10 8.01 -21.90
C GLU A 173 11.61 6.56 -22.06
N GLU A 174 12.53 5.59 -22.08
CA GLU A 174 12.19 4.17 -22.20
C GLU A 174 11.34 3.66 -21.01
N ARG A 175 11.63 4.15 -19.80
CA ARG A 175 10.82 3.82 -18.60
C ARG A 175 9.47 4.51 -18.66
N ALA A 176 9.43 5.77 -19.07
CA ALA A 176 8.19 6.52 -19.12
C ALA A 176 7.21 5.98 -20.16
N GLU A 177 7.67 5.62 -21.37
CA GLU A 177 6.84 4.99 -22.40
C GLU A 177 6.20 3.70 -21.86
N GLN A 178 6.99 2.87 -21.18
CA GLN A 178 6.50 1.64 -20.57
C GLN A 178 5.52 1.90 -19.41
N MET A 179 5.78 2.90 -18.57
CA MET A 179 4.88 3.25 -17.48
C MET A 179 3.58 3.89 -17.97
N ASP A 180 3.59 4.60 -19.10
CA ASP A 180 2.39 5.16 -19.72
C ASP A 180 1.48 4.03 -20.25
N ALA A 181 2.04 3.08 -20.98
CA ALA A 181 1.33 1.88 -21.44
C ALA A 181 0.79 1.03 -20.27
N HIS A 182 1.56 0.88 -19.20
CA HIS A 182 1.09 0.24 -17.96
C HIS A 182 -0.07 1.01 -17.32
N GLY A 183 0.01 2.35 -17.33
CA GLY A 183 -1.02 3.24 -16.82
C GLY A 183 -2.32 3.21 -17.64
N ASP A 184 -2.24 2.98 -18.96
CA ASP A 184 -3.42 2.75 -19.82
C ASP A 184 -4.24 1.57 -19.31
N ILE A 185 -3.61 0.42 -19.06
CA ILE A 185 -4.28 -0.78 -18.53
C ILE A 185 -4.96 -0.44 -17.20
N GLY A 186 -4.24 0.20 -16.26
CA GLY A 186 -4.82 0.57 -14.97
C GLY A 186 -6.05 1.48 -15.08
N ARG A 187 -6.07 2.39 -16.08
CA ARG A 187 -7.22 3.29 -16.32
C ARG A 187 -8.46 2.56 -16.80
N ASP A 188 -8.32 1.45 -17.53
CA ASP A 188 -9.44 0.65 -18.02
C ASP A 188 -10.20 -0.08 -16.89
N TYR A 189 -9.56 -0.24 -15.71
CA TYR A 189 -10.18 -0.80 -14.51
C TYR A 189 -10.70 0.27 -13.54
N GLY A 190 -10.69 1.54 -13.96
CA GLY A 190 -11.24 2.65 -13.21
C GLY A 190 -12.72 2.42 -12.85
N GLY A 191 -13.06 2.64 -11.58
CA GLY A 191 -14.40 2.39 -11.05
C GLY A 191 -14.66 0.95 -10.60
N LYS A 192 -13.73 0.02 -10.87
CA LYS A 192 -13.76 -1.35 -10.33
C LYS A 192 -12.65 -1.59 -9.32
N VAL A 193 -11.45 -1.12 -9.63
CA VAL A 193 -10.27 -1.27 -8.78
C VAL A 193 -9.72 0.11 -8.44
N VAL A 194 -9.55 0.37 -7.14
CA VAL A 194 -8.84 1.53 -6.61
C VAL A 194 -7.46 1.06 -6.18
N GLN A 195 -6.42 1.80 -6.56
CA GLN A 195 -5.04 1.47 -6.20
C GLN A 195 -4.40 2.54 -5.32
N MET A 196 -3.61 2.11 -4.36
CA MET A 196 -2.62 2.91 -3.66
C MET A 196 -1.24 2.28 -3.87
N ILE A 197 -0.30 3.11 -4.32
CA ILE A 197 1.09 2.72 -4.52
C ILE A 197 1.91 3.48 -3.49
N THR A 198 2.76 2.74 -2.78
CA THR A 198 3.67 3.29 -1.78
C THR A 198 5.11 2.92 -2.13
N GLY A 199 6.04 3.87 -2.01
CA GLY A 199 7.48 3.65 -2.13
C GLY A 199 8.08 3.20 -0.79
N ALA A 200 9.04 2.28 -0.84
CA ALA A 200 9.61 1.63 0.34
C ALA A 200 11.13 1.46 0.27
N ILE A 201 11.81 2.08 -0.71
CA ILE A 201 13.27 2.05 -0.79
C ILE A 201 13.87 2.61 0.51
N ALA A 202 14.70 1.81 1.17
CA ALA A 202 15.31 2.06 2.50
C ALA A 202 14.34 2.02 3.71
N LEU A 203 13.04 1.79 3.47
CA LEU A 203 12.03 1.64 4.52
C LEU A 203 11.68 0.17 4.76
N ASP A 204 11.71 -0.66 3.71
CA ASP A 204 11.39 -2.08 3.74
C ASP A 204 12.25 -2.90 2.76
N ASP A 205 11.99 -4.20 2.66
CA ASP A 205 12.76 -5.16 1.85
C ASP A 205 12.47 -5.05 0.34
N TRP A 206 11.34 -4.44 -0.02
CA TRP A 206 10.89 -4.25 -1.41
C TRP A 206 10.85 -2.77 -1.78
N GLU A 207 10.88 -2.46 -3.07
CA GLU A 207 10.93 -1.07 -3.53
C GLU A 207 9.55 -0.39 -3.46
N TRP A 208 8.45 -1.14 -3.65
CA TRP A 208 7.08 -0.63 -3.55
C TRP A 208 6.12 -1.59 -2.84
N GLY A 209 5.12 -1.02 -2.18
CA GLY A 209 3.90 -1.70 -1.75
C GLY A 209 2.73 -1.33 -2.65
N VAL A 210 1.96 -2.32 -3.10
CA VAL A 210 0.77 -2.11 -3.93
C VAL A 210 -0.45 -2.60 -3.18
N THR A 211 -1.40 -1.70 -2.93
CA THR A 211 -2.70 -2.03 -2.33
C THR A 211 -3.80 -1.77 -3.33
N LEU A 212 -4.64 -2.77 -3.57
CA LEU A 212 -5.80 -2.71 -4.46
C LEU A 212 -7.07 -2.94 -3.65
N TRP A 213 -8.10 -2.15 -3.91
CA TRP A 213 -9.44 -2.30 -3.33
C TRP A 213 -10.49 -2.39 -4.41
N GLY A 214 -11.58 -3.08 -4.12
CA GLY A 214 -12.71 -3.26 -5.05
C GLY A 214 -13.81 -4.13 -4.46
N GLU A 215 -14.88 -4.31 -5.23
CA GLU A 215 -16.03 -5.11 -4.82
C GLU A 215 -15.89 -6.61 -5.14
N ASP A 216 -14.96 -6.97 -6.01
CA ASP A 216 -14.69 -8.35 -6.41
C ASP A 216 -13.19 -8.58 -6.58
N LEU A 217 -12.64 -9.61 -5.93
CA LEU A 217 -11.26 -10.05 -6.10
C LEU A 217 -10.95 -10.47 -7.55
N LEU A 218 -11.95 -10.86 -8.34
CA LEU A 218 -11.77 -11.20 -9.74
C LEU A 218 -11.40 -9.98 -10.60
N ASP A 219 -11.89 -8.78 -10.29
CA ASP A 219 -11.49 -7.57 -11.00
C ASP A 219 -10.00 -7.27 -10.77
N MET A 220 -9.51 -7.47 -9.53
CA MET A 220 -8.08 -7.34 -9.21
C MET A 220 -7.25 -8.42 -9.90
N LYS A 221 -7.76 -9.65 -9.94
CA LYS A 221 -7.11 -10.76 -10.64
C LYS A 221 -6.99 -10.44 -12.13
N ASP A 222 -8.04 -9.94 -12.75
CA ASP A 222 -8.07 -9.62 -14.18
C ASP A 222 -7.11 -8.46 -14.50
N LEU A 223 -7.12 -7.38 -13.70
CA LEU A 223 -6.16 -6.28 -13.77
C LEU A 223 -4.71 -6.79 -13.72
N LEU A 224 -4.37 -7.53 -12.67
CA LEU A 224 -3.00 -8.04 -12.48
C LEU A 224 -2.61 -9.08 -13.53
N TYR A 225 -3.57 -9.84 -14.05
CA TYR A 225 -3.32 -10.80 -15.11
C TYR A 225 -2.99 -10.09 -16.43
N GLU A 226 -3.78 -9.07 -16.80
CA GLU A 226 -3.55 -8.27 -18.00
C GLU A 226 -2.24 -7.50 -17.93
N MET A 227 -1.97 -6.82 -16.80
CA MET A 227 -0.72 -6.11 -16.56
C MET A 227 0.52 -7.00 -16.69
N ARG A 228 0.43 -8.31 -16.44
CA ARG A 228 1.57 -9.23 -16.60
C ARG A 228 2.03 -9.41 -18.04
N PHE A 229 1.22 -9.05 -19.03
CA PHE A 229 1.59 -9.11 -20.45
C PHE A 229 2.17 -7.80 -20.96
N ASP A 230 2.09 -6.72 -20.19
CA ASP A 230 2.80 -5.48 -20.47
C ASP A 230 4.33 -5.64 -20.27
N PRO A 231 5.19 -5.09 -21.14
CA PRO A 231 6.65 -5.16 -21.00
C PRO A 231 7.19 -4.64 -19.67
N SER A 232 6.58 -3.60 -19.09
CA SER A 232 7.03 -3.04 -17.82
C SER A 232 6.91 -4.04 -16.67
N THR A 233 5.96 -4.98 -16.78
CA THR A 233 5.72 -6.03 -15.79
C THR A 233 6.42 -7.33 -16.18
N SER A 234 6.19 -7.83 -17.39
CA SER A 234 6.71 -9.14 -17.85
C SER A 234 8.23 -9.24 -17.80
N ARG A 235 8.94 -8.14 -18.11
CA ARG A 235 10.40 -8.11 -18.12
C ARG A 235 10.98 -7.69 -16.77
N TYR A 236 10.33 -6.74 -16.09
CA TYR A 236 10.95 -6.02 -14.98
C TYR A 236 10.26 -6.18 -13.63
N ALA A 237 9.06 -6.73 -13.50
CA ALA A 237 8.45 -6.89 -12.18
C ALA A 237 8.94 -8.15 -11.46
N GLU A 238 9.31 -7.98 -10.19
CA GLU A 238 9.46 -9.04 -9.20
C GLU A 238 8.42 -8.82 -8.12
N PHE A 239 7.63 -9.86 -7.83
CA PHE A 239 6.53 -9.79 -6.88
C PHE A 239 6.87 -10.58 -5.62
N GLY A 240 6.57 -10.00 -4.47
CA GLY A 240 6.54 -10.72 -3.21
C GLY A 240 5.25 -11.51 -3.03
N GLN A 241 4.86 -11.70 -1.77
CA GLN A 241 3.66 -12.44 -1.43
C GLN A 241 2.39 -11.59 -1.62
N PHE A 242 1.36 -12.20 -2.21
CA PHE A 242 0.03 -11.61 -2.30
C PHE A 242 -0.82 -11.97 -1.07
N CYS A 243 -1.33 -10.96 -0.39
CA CYS A 243 -2.32 -11.08 0.69
C CYS A 243 -3.64 -10.45 0.23
N ARG A 244 -4.76 -11.05 0.62
CA ARG A 244 -6.11 -10.66 0.16
C ARG A 244 -7.12 -10.90 1.25
N GLY A 245 -8.05 -9.97 1.39
CA GLY A 245 -9.08 -9.96 2.42
C GLY A 245 -10.40 -9.44 1.88
#